data_AF-G0VDN2-F1
#
_entry.id   AF-G0VDN2-F1
#
_cell.length_a   1.000
_cell.length_b   1.000
_cell.length_c   1.000
_cell.angle_alpha   90.00
_cell.angle_beta   90.00
_cell.angle_gamma   90.00
#
_symmetry.space_group_name_H-M   'P 1'
#
loop_
_entity.id
_entity.type
_entity.pdbx_description
1 polymer ?
#
loop_
_entity_poly.entity_id
_entity_poly.type
_entity_poly.pdbx_seq_one_letter_code
_entity_poly.pdbx_strand_id
1 'polypeptide(L)'
;MLHWNGGERRKTPYACNVCKKRKVKCDKLIPCTSCIQKGLENECLTSVTSKFTTDAVHSESEYLPSLLQLWQSYEYWVLDIGLFKTANINPTKKKVDLGVSLYECQFWMKFLNTEQSYKLLNFAVEKLGSLYFGCLGDLNELYTSLEHYWRRREESDPTNNSITFTSDDYYSDALLWAVFTMSIYYMPLEEISEGLNPREICQWLEIDEVEEWDDALAYEMFKGFTNTTITQLNKANFLAYPDLRLLQTYIILTNTSFPFLNHVLADSLIMQCMHVAKFFNIDFFKPFADDDAVLGISKNRFSKIWYMLCVADYNQSGPCKQISFHTEIPSMLLNATFYEDLPASDIFRQDSNFELICWKLVSLERDLDDTLNKVSKPRLSKLDNVRKELGNVQHQIDSRKEKKNAKKKKDETVNEQFATFLTSFLVTGVSWKIYKSYLIYYNDEQALSHSIHHAKNLIFLMVKNVKDENSSFNKHPYVLRLISKVAPFYSFHSIFEKTEQVEQINSDFKELVSSLPLMFGEKIVNLDFMLDRFNALSIIWENVKVIGSGITAIHPVFKILQNDMKFCTRYNRRIPVVIKGTKAIAPRKRYNTGEDEDTNFQENDDEELDNAVLETEEFKLVVSTFENEYNIDKLVA
;
A
#
# COMPACT_ATOMS: atom_id res chain seq x y z
N MET A 1 -2.15 -29.80 -19.12
CA MET A 1 -0.71 -29.75 -19.47
C MET A 1 -0.39 -28.31 -19.81
N LEU A 2 0.14 -27.55 -18.85
CA LEU A 2 0.43 -26.12 -19.01
C LEU A 2 1.85 -25.96 -19.53
N HIS A 3 1.97 -25.45 -20.76
CA HIS A 3 3.22 -24.97 -21.31
C HIS A 3 3.66 -23.72 -20.55
N TRP A 4 4.80 -23.84 -19.85
CA TRP A 4 5.49 -22.72 -19.22
C TRP A 4 6.25 -21.92 -20.29
N ASN A 5 5.77 -20.72 -20.60
CA ASN A 5 6.43 -19.80 -21.53
C ASN A 5 7.54 -19.00 -20.83
N GLY A 6 8.78 -19.20 -21.27
CA GLY A 6 9.53 -18.11 -21.91
C GLY A 6 10.22 -17.02 -21.08
N GLY A 7 10.58 -17.24 -19.81
CA GLY A 7 11.67 -16.47 -19.20
C GLY A 7 13.01 -17.13 -19.53
N GLU A 8 13.96 -16.43 -20.15
CA GLU A 8 15.32 -16.95 -20.39
C GLU A 8 15.94 -17.45 -19.08
N ARG A 9 15.94 -18.77 -18.88
CA ARG A 9 16.54 -19.40 -17.71
C ARG A 9 18.05 -19.30 -17.86
N ARG A 10 18.69 -18.44 -17.05
CA ARG A 10 20.15 -18.30 -17.02
C ARG A 10 20.79 -19.66 -16.71
N LYS A 11 21.71 -20.09 -17.57
CA LYS A 11 22.55 -21.28 -17.36
C LYS A 11 23.85 -20.88 -16.68
N THR A 12 24.20 -21.55 -15.59
CA THR A 12 25.53 -21.43 -14.98
C THR A 12 26.51 -22.43 -15.60
N PRO A 13 27.81 -22.10 -15.67
CA PRO A 13 28.82 -23.08 -16.10
C PRO A 13 28.98 -24.23 -15.09
N TYR A 14 28.68 -23.98 -13.81
CA TYR A 14 28.83 -24.92 -12.71
C TYR A 14 27.49 -25.43 -12.16
N ALA A 15 27.50 -26.61 -11.54
CA ALA A 15 26.38 -27.10 -10.75
C ALA A 15 26.15 -26.21 -9.52
N CYS A 16 24.88 -25.96 -9.13
CA CYS A 16 24.57 -25.19 -7.92
C CYS A 16 25.07 -25.89 -6.65
N ASN A 17 25.33 -25.13 -5.58
CA ASN A 17 25.85 -25.70 -4.34
C ASN A 17 24.88 -26.69 -3.69
N VAL A 18 23.57 -26.49 -3.83
CA VAL A 18 22.54 -27.41 -3.32
C VAL A 18 22.67 -28.79 -3.96
N CYS A 19 22.74 -28.85 -5.30
CA CYS A 19 22.91 -30.12 -6.02
C CYS A 19 24.30 -30.73 -5.80
N LYS A 20 25.34 -29.89 -5.64
CA LYS A 20 26.70 -30.35 -5.35
C LYS A 20 26.80 -30.96 -3.95
N LYS A 21 26.25 -30.31 -2.92
CA LYS A 21 26.20 -30.80 -1.51
C LYS A 21 25.43 -32.13 -1.43
N ARG A 22 24.34 -32.23 -2.20
CA ARG A 22 23.49 -33.44 -2.24
C ARG A 22 23.95 -34.51 -3.24
N LYS A 23 25.04 -34.29 -3.97
CA LYS A 23 25.60 -35.21 -4.98
C LYS A 23 24.57 -35.67 -6.03
N VAL A 24 23.68 -34.77 -6.47
CA VAL A 24 22.66 -35.03 -7.50
C VAL A 24 22.96 -34.26 -8.78
N LYS A 25 22.46 -34.76 -9.92
CA LYS A 25 22.68 -34.15 -11.23
C LYS A 25 21.98 -32.78 -11.31
N CYS A 26 22.76 -31.73 -11.59
CA CYS A 26 22.26 -30.37 -11.78
C CYS A 26 22.11 -30.08 -13.27
N ASP A 27 20.96 -29.55 -13.65
CA ASP A 27 20.64 -29.04 -15.00
C ASP A 27 21.18 -27.62 -15.23
N LYS A 28 21.83 -27.03 -14.21
CA LYS A 28 22.52 -25.74 -14.23
C LYS A 28 21.64 -24.54 -14.60
N LEU A 29 20.32 -24.70 -14.53
CA LEU A 29 19.36 -23.60 -14.55
C LEU A 29 19.30 -22.95 -13.16
N ILE A 30 18.86 -21.70 -13.06
CA ILE A 30 18.66 -21.02 -11.77
C ILE A 30 17.21 -20.51 -11.66
N PRO A 31 16.46 -20.93 -10.63
CA PRO A 31 16.76 -22.09 -9.78
C PRO A 31 16.77 -23.37 -10.64
N CYS A 32 17.57 -24.35 -10.22
CA CYS A 32 17.74 -25.58 -11.00
C CYS A 32 16.50 -26.47 -10.82
N THR A 33 16.11 -27.24 -11.85
CA THR A 33 14.84 -28.00 -11.81
C THR A 33 14.81 -29.02 -10.67
N SER A 34 15.97 -29.55 -10.28
CA SER A 34 16.09 -30.46 -9.13
C SER A 34 15.88 -29.76 -7.78
N CYS A 35 16.21 -28.46 -7.67
CA CYS A 35 15.96 -27.66 -6.48
C CYS A 35 14.49 -27.23 -6.41
N ILE A 36 13.88 -26.86 -7.54
CA ILE A 36 12.44 -26.56 -7.67
C ILE A 36 11.59 -27.75 -7.21
N GLN A 37 11.84 -28.94 -7.76
CA GLN A 37 11.09 -30.16 -7.42
C GLN A 37 11.16 -30.56 -5.94
N LYS A 38 12.11 -29.99 -5.19
CA LYS A 38 12.35 -30.30 -3.78
C LYS A 38 12.01 -29.13 -2.85
N GLY A 39 11.49 -28.01 -3.37
CA GLY A 39 11.16 -26.82 -2.59
C GLY A 39 12.38 -26.04 -2.06
N LEU A 40 13.56 -26.21 -2.69
CA LEU A 40 14.85 -25.60 -2.28
C LEU A 40 15.25 -24.46 -3.21
N GLU A 41 14.26 -23.76 -3.75
CA GLU A 41 14.43 -22.72 -4.77
C GLU A 41 15.26 -21.56 -4.21
N ASN A 42 14.95 -21.15 -2.99
CA ASN A 42 15.63 -20.06 -2.30
C ASN A 42 17.11 -20.39 -2.02
N GLU A 43 17.43 -21.61 -1.57
CA GLU A 43 18.82 -22.07 -1.37
C GLU A 43 19.62 -22.10 -2.69
N CYS A 44 18.96 -22.50 -3.78
CA CYS A 44 19.58 -22.48 -5.10
C CYS A 44 19.86 -21.04 -5.56
N LEU A 45 18.96 -20.11 -5.28
CA LEU A 45 19.07 -18.68 -5.62
C LEU A 45 20.14 -17.96 -4.78
N THR A 46 20.22 -18.20 -3.47
CA THR A 46 21.24 -17.64 -2.57
C THR A 46 22.65 -18.15 -2.89
N SER A 47 22.79 -19.44 -3.22
CA SER A 47 24.09 -20.02 -3.55
C SER A 47 24.75 -19.46 -4.82
N VAL A 48 23.94 -18.88 -5.72
CA VAL A 48 24.42 -18.25 -6.95
C VAL A 48 24.78 -16.80 -6.69
N THR A 49 24.00 -16.10 -5.88
CA THR A 49 24.18 -14.67 -5.58
C THR A 49 25.40 -14.40 -4.71
N SER A 50 25.77 -15.33 -3.83
CA SER A 50 27.00 -15.24 -3.02
C SER A 50 28.31 -15.28 -3.84
N LYS A 51 28.26 -15.70 -5.12
CA LYS A 51 29.42 -15.72 -6.03
C LYS A 51 29.54 -14.50 -6.92
N PHE A 52 28.50 -13.67 -7.04
CA PHE A 52 28.53 -12.47 -7.88
C PHE A 52 28.90 -11.19 -7.10
N THR A 53 28.96 -11.26 -5.77
CA THR A 53 29.38 -10.17 -4.89
C THR A 53 30.89 -10.05 -4.70
N THR A 54 31.69 -10.93 -5.32
CA THR A 54 33.16 -10.97 -5.13
C THR A 54 33.94 -9.90 -5.90
N ASP A 55 33.32 -9.16 -6.81
CA ASP A 55 34.02 -8.25 -7.74
C ASP A 55 33.97 -6.76 -7.35
N ALA A 56 33.44 -6.41 -6.16
CA ALA A 56 33.38 -5.03 -5.67
C ALA A 56 34.15 -4.90 -4.35
N VAL A 57 35.48 -4.97 -4.43
CA VAL A 57 36.38 -4.81 -3.28
C VAL A 57 37.32 -3.63 -3.57
N HIS A 58 37.07 -2.49 -2.93
CA HIS A 58 38.06 -1.48 -2.45
C HIS A 58 37.35 -0.19 -2.00
N SER A 59 37.13 -0.02 -0.68
CA SER A 59 37.32 1.22 0.13
C SER A 59 36.67 1.04 1.51
N GLU A 60 36.99 1.92 2.46
CA GLU A 60 36.70 1.88 3.91
C GLU A 60 35.21 1.81 4.33
N SER A 61 34.26 1.63 3.40
CA SER A 61 32.83 1.38 3.65
C SER A 61 32.39 -0.03 3.23
N GLU A 62 33.21 -1.06 3.49
CA GLU A 62 33.07 -2.44 2.97
C GLU A 62 31.67 -3.09 3.13
N TYR A 63 30.84 -2.65 4.07
CA TYR A 63 29.52 -3.22 4.36
C TYR A 63 28.32 -2.38 3.86
N LEU A 64 28.49 -1.09 3.60
CA LEU A 64 27.38 -0.16 3.29
C LEU A 64 26.62 -0.55 2.01
N PRO A 65 27.27 -0.93 0.88
CA PRO A 65 26.55 -1.34 -0.33
C PRO A 65 25.70 -2.60 -0.13
N SER A 66 26.19 -3.57 0.64
CA SER A 66 25.46 -4.81 0.96
C SER A 66 24.27 -4.55 1.88
N LEU A 67 24.44 -3.62 2.81
CA LEU A 67 23.44 -3.19 3.77
C LEU A 67 22.33 -2.35 3.11
N LEU A 68 22.68 -1.49 2.16
CA LEU A 68 21.72 -0.76 1.34
C LEU A 68 20.90 -1.70 0.43
N GLN A 69 21.49 -2.82 -0.01
CA GLN A 69 20.73 -3.87 -0.70
C GLN A 69 19.80 -4.62 0.26
N LEU A 70 20.25 -4.91 1.48
CA LEU A 70 19.41 -5.48 2.54
C LEU A 70 18.19 -4.59 2.82
N TRP A 71 18.39 -3.26 2.83
CA TRP A 71 17.32 -2.29 3.00
C TRP A 71 16.20 -2.46 1.99
N GLN A 72 16.48 -2.78 0.72
CA GLN A 72 15.41 -2.99 -0.28
C GLN A 72 14.47 -4.14 0.10
N SER A 73 15.03 -5.24 0.62
CA SER A 73 14.25 -6.36 1.11
C SER A 73 13.55 -6.03 2.43
N TYR A 74 14.19 -5.27 3.31
CA TYR A 74 13.63 -4.82 4.58
C TYR A 74 12.42 -3.89 4.36
N GLU A 75 12.57 -2.89 3.49
CA GLU A 75 11.52 -1.96 3.09
C GLU A 75 10.30 -2.71 2.53
N TYR A 76 10.52 -3.73 1.70
CA TYR A 76 9.44 -4.57 1.18
C TYR A 76 8.75 -5.36 2.30
N TRP A 77 9.48 -6.18 3.06
CA TRP A 77 8.88 -7.12 4.00
C TRP A 77 8.31 -6.45 5.25
N VAL A 78 8.98 -5.42 5.78
CA VAL A 78 8.61 -4.78 7.04
C VAL A 78 7.72 -3.58 6.79
N LEU A 79 8.17 -2.61 5.97
CA LEU A 79 7.48 -1.33 5.82
C LEU A 79 6.31 -1.35 4.83
N ASP A 80 6.31 -2.24 3.83
CA ASP A 80 5.17 -2.42 2.92
C ASP A 80 4.28 -3.58 3.36
N ILE A 81 4.83 -4.80 3.47
CA ILE A 81 4.01 -5.98 3.83
C ILE A 81 3.64 -5.98 5.32
N GLY A 82 4.62 -5.87 6.22
CA GLY A 82 4.41 -5.93 7.67
C GLY A 82 3.46 -4.85 8.17
N LEU A 83 3.76 -3.58 7.85
CA LEU A 83 3.00 -2.43 8.33
C LEU A 83 1.56 -2.37 7.77
N PHE A 84 1.36 -2.59 6.47
CA PHE A 84 0.05 -2.34 5.83
C PHE A 84 -0.72 -3.60 5.43
N LYS A 85 -0.05 -4.72 5.13
CA LYS A 85 -0.65 -5.88 4.44
C LYS A 85 -0.59 -7.16 5.26
N THR A 86 -0.33 -7.03 6.56
CA THR A 86 -0.30 -8.12 7.52
C THR A 86 -1.29 -7.82 8.64
N ALA A 87 -2.09 -8.81 9.03
CA ALA A 87 -2.85 -8.76 10.27
C ALA A 87 -3.03 -10.17 10.83
N ASN A 88 -3.31 -10.20 12.14
CA ASN A 88 -3.56 -11.43 12.87
C ASN A 88 -4.91 -12.06 12.48
N ILE A 89 -4.87 -13.05 11.59
CA ILE A 89 -6.06 -13.83 11.23
C ILE A 89 -6.14 -15.04 12.16
N ASN A 90 -6.71 -14.84 13.34
CA ASN A 90 -7.04 -15.94 14.25
C ASN A 90 -8.57 -16.17 14.28
N PRO A 91 -9.10 -17.13 13.49
CA PRO A 91 -10.55 -17.34 13.38
C PRO A 91 -11.20 -17.90 14.66
N THR A 92 -10.41 -18.38 15.63
CA THR A 92 -10.96 -18.89 16.90
C THR A 92 -11.10 -17.82 17.98
N LYS A 93 -10.33 -16.73 17.90
CA LYS A 93 -10.37 -15.62 18.87
C LYS A 93 -11.41 -14.55 18.49
N LYS A 94 -11.60 -14.27 17.19
CA LYS A 94 -12.53 -13.23 16.74
C LYS A 94 -13.97 -13.77 16.72
N LYS A 95 -14.83 -13.22 17.58
CA LYS A 95 -16.28 -13.47 17.52
C LYS A 95 -16.87 -12.66 16.36
N VAL A 96 -17.54 -13.33 15.43
CA VAL A 96 -18.28 -12.68 14.34
C VAL A 96 -19.76 -12.81 14.65
N ASP A 97 -20.43 -11.69 14.86
CA ASP A 97 -21.88 -11.64 15.09
C ASP A 97 -22.54 -10.72 14.07
N LEU A 98 -23.29 -11.33 13.15
CA LEU A 98 -24.02 -10.61 12.10
C LEU A 98 -25.14 -9.74 12.67
N GLY A 99 -25.74 -10.13 13.81
CA GLY A 99 -26.78 -9.35 14.47
C GLY A 99 -26.23 -8.03 15.01
N VAL A 100 -25.03 -8.06 15.59
CA VAL A 100 -24.33 -6.86 16.07
C VAL A 100 -24.01 -5.91 14.92
N SER A 101 -23.45 -6.41 13.81
CA SER A 101 -23.15 -5.57 12.65
C SER A 101 -24.41 -4.93 12.04
N LEU A 102 -25.54 -5.64 12.04
CA LEU A 102 -26.82 -5.08 11.59
C LEU A 102 -27.35 -4.00 12.54
N TYR A 103 -27.20 -4.20 13.85
CA TYR A 103 -27.60 -3.23 14.87
C TYR A 103 -26.77 -1.94 14.79
N GLU A 104 -25.44 -2.10 14.65
CA GLU A 104 -24.51 -0.98 14.43
C GLU A 104 -24.86 -0.21 13.13
N CYS A 105 -25.08 -0.92 12.03
CA CYS A 105 -25.50 -0.30 10.77
C CYS A 105 -26.82 0.49 10.93
N GLN A 106 -27.80 -0.03 11.66
CA GLN A 106 -29.06 0.68 11.92
C GLN A 106 -28.86 1.94 12.76
N PHE A 107 -27.95 1.90 13.75
CA PHE A 107 -27.60 3.08 14.55
C PHE A 107 -27.05 4.19 13.65
N TRP A 108 -25.98 3.93 12.89
CA TRP A 108 -25.36 4.93 12.02
C TRP A 108 -26.32 5.46 10.97
N MET A 109 -27.15 4.58 10.39
CA MET A 109 -28.19 5.02 9.47
C MET A 109 -29.16 5.98 10.16
N LYS A 110 -29.57 5.75 11.41
CA LYS A 110 -30.50 6.63 12.14
C LYS A 110 -29.86 7.94 12.61
N PHE A 111 -28.58 7.91 12.91
CA PHE A 111 -27.80 9.06 13.34
C PHE A 111 -27.79 10.16 12.26
N LEU A 112 -27.55 9.79 11.01
CA LEU A 112 -27.54 10.76 9.91
C LEU A 112 -28.97 11.19 9.56
N ASN A 113 -29.21 12.48 9.40
CA ASN A 113 -30.47 13.04 8.91
C ASN A 113 -30.37 13.55 7.45
N THR A 114 -31.52 13.90 6.87
CA THR A 114 -31.61 14.38 5.49
C THR A 114 -30.72 15.60 5.24
N GLU A 115 -30.81 16.64 6.08
CA GLU A 115 -30.03 17.87 5.91
C GLU A 115 -28.52 17.62 5.99
N GLN A 116 -28.08 16.85 6.98
CA GLN A 116 -26.68 16.46 7.17
C GLN A 116 -26.14 15.68 5.98
N SER A 117 -26.93 14.75 5.43
CA SER A 117 -26.51 13.97 4.27
C SER A 117 -26.29 14.85 3.02
N TYR A 118 -27.11 15.89 2.81
CA TYR A 118 -26.88 16.87 1.75
C TYR A 118 -25.64 17.73 2.03
N LYS A 119 -25.37 18.12 3.28
CA LYS A 119 -24.14 18.84 3.63
C LYS A 119 -22.89 18.01 3.32
N LEU A 120 -22.89 16.73 3.68
CA LEU A 120 -21.78 15.81 3.34
C LEU A 120 -21.60 15.66 1.83
N LEU A 121 -22.70 15.53 1.08
CA LEU A 121 -22.64 15.41 -0.37
C LEU A 121 -22.13 16.70 -1.04
N ASN A 122 -22.59 17.88 -0.58
CA ASN A 122 -22.11 19.17 -1.07
C ASN A 122 -20.60 19.31 -0.83
N PHE A 123 -20.12 18.97 0.38
CA PHE A 123 -18.69 18.96 0.70
C PHE A 123 -17.91 18.05 -0.26
N ALA A 124 -18.40 16.83 -0.51
CA ALA A 124 -17.76 15.89 -1.42
C ALA A 124 -17.68 16.43 -2.85
N VAL A 125 -18.71 17.12 -3.31
CA VAL A 125 -18.79 17.67 -4.67
C VAL A 125 -17.86 18.88 -4.83
N GLU A 126 -17.81 19.75 -3.81
CA GLU A 126 -17.02 20.98 -3.83
C GLU A 126 -15.52 20.73 -3.65
N LYS A 127 -15.13 19.79 -2.76
CA LYS A 127 -13.73 19.62 -2.34
C LYS A 127 -13.07 18.29 -2.72
N LEU A 128 -13.85 17.23 -3.01
CA LEU A 128 -13.31 15.88 -3.25
C LEU A 128 -13.56 15.33 -4.67
N GLY A 129 -14.11 16.14 -5.57
CA GLY A 129 -14.52 15.71 -6.91
C GLY A 129 -13.37 15.11 -7.74
N SER A 130 -12.13 15.55 -7.52
CA SER A 130 -10.96 14.99 -8.20
C SER A 130 -10.74 13.49 -7.96
N LEU A 131 -11.25 12.94 -6.86
CA LEU A 131 -11.03 11.55 -6.46
C LEU A 131 -11.99 10.56 -7.13
N TYR A 132 -13.21 11.00 -7.47
CA TYR A 132 -14.29 10.07 -7.85
C TYR A 132 -15.16 10.53 -9.03
N PHE A 133 -15.17 11.80 -9.43
CA PHE A 133 -16.02 12.27 -10.54
C PHE A 133 -15.75 11.54 -11.85
N GLY A 134 -14.49 11.20 -12.13
CA GLY A 134 -14.13 10.43 -13.31
C GLY A 134 -14.79 9.04 -13.35
N CYS A 135 -15.14 8.49 -12.19
CA CYS A 135 -15.72 7.16 -12.04
C CYS A 135 -17.25 7.18 -11.91
N LEU A 136 -17.86 8.24 -11.35
CA LEU A 136 -19.30 8.27 -11.04
C LEU A 136 -20.22 8.85 -12.14
N GLY A 137 -19.71 9.54 -13.16
CA GLY A 137 -20.58 10.03 -14.24
C GLY A 137 -21.22 11.38 -13.94
N ASP A 138 -22.55 11.47 -14.05
CA ASP A 138 -23.29 12.72 -13.80
C ASP A 138 -23.48 12.94 -12.28
N LEU A 139 -23.11 14.11 -11.79
CA LEU A 139 -23.21 14.47 -10.38
C LEU A 139 -24.66 14.62 -9.93
N ASN A 140 -25.55 15.04 -10.84
CA ASN A 140 -26.98 15.19 -10.54
C ASN A 140 -27.64 13.84 -10.21
N GLU A 141 -27.08 12.75 -10.72
CA GLU A 141 -27.53 11.39 -10.42
C GLU A 141 -27.36 11.04 -8.93
N LEU A 142 -26.30 11.54 -8.28
CA LEU A 142 -26.07 11.31 -6.84
C LEU A 142 -27.09 12.04 -5.97
N TYR A 143 -27.42 13.30 -6.30
CA TYR A 143 -28.46 14.05 -5.58
C TYR A 143 -29.84 13.41 -5.75
N THR A 144 -30.14 12.93 -6.95
CA THR A 144 -31.38 12.19 -7.24
C THR A 144 -31.44 10.88 -6.47
N SER A 145 -30.31 10.15 -6.42
CA SER A 145 -30.19 8.91 -5.64
C SER A 145 -30.37 9.17 -4.15
N LEU A 146 -29.86 10.29 -3.62
CA LEU A 146 -30.04 10.69 -2.22
C LEU A 146 -31.49 11.00 -1.89
N GLU A 147 -32.20 11.71 -2.77
CA GLU A 147 -33.64 11.97 -2.61
C GLU A 147 -34.43 10.65 -2.59
N HIS A 148 -34.13 9.72 -3.50
CA HIS A 148 -34.73 8.38 -3.51
C HIS A 148 -34.38 7.56 -2.26
N TYR A 149 -33.17 7.69 -1.72
CA TYR A 149 -32.77 7.04 -0.48
C TYR A 149 -33.66 7.47 0.69
N TRP A 150 -33.84 8.78 0.89
CA TRP A 150 -34.68 9.30 1.97
C TRP A 150 -36.15 8.99 1.76
N ARG A 151 -36.67 9.12 0.54
CA ARG A 151 -38.07 8.79 0.23
C ARG A 151 -38.43 7.35 0.58
N ARG A 152 -37.61 6.38 0.16
CA ARG A 152 -37.85 4.95 0.49
C ARG A 152 -37.81 4.69 1.98
N ARG A 153 -37.03 5.49 2.73
CA ARG A 153 -36.88 5.34 4.16
C ARG A 153 -38.07 5.91 4.93
N GLU A 154 -38.57 7.08 4.53
CA GLU A 154 -39.82 7.65 5.04
C GLU A 154 -41.01 6.73 4.76
N GLU A 155 -41.06 6.12 3.58
CA GLU A 155 -42.11 5.17 3.20
C GLU A 155 -42.02 3.85 3.99
N SER A 156 -40.82 3.48 4.48
CA SER A 156 -40.57 2.22 5.22
C SER A 156 -40.91 2.25 6.72
N ASP A 157 -41.51 3.34 7.21
CA ASP A 157 -41.89 3.51 8.61
C ASP A 157 -42.92 2.42 9.04
N PRO A 158 -42.82 1.85 10.27
CA PRO A 158 -43.31 0.51 10.62
C PRO A 158 -44.83 0.38 10.68
N THR A 159 -45.59 1.43 10.38
CA THR A 159 -47.06 1.43 10.36
C THR A 159 -47.66 0.95 9.04
N ASN A 160 -46.89 0.89 7.95
CA ASN A 160 -47.35 0.41 6.66
C ASN A 160 -46.49 -0.77 6.17
N ASN A 161 -47.16 -1.72 5.49
CA ASN A 161 -46.62 -2.99 5.01
C ASN A 161 -45.15 -2.97 4.54
N SER A 162 -44.42 -4.03 4.89
CA SER A 162 -43.01 -4.27 4.58
C SER A 162 -42.64 -3.91 3.14
N ILE A 163 -42.05 -2.74 2.93
CA ILE A 163 -41.39 -2.40 1.67
C ILE A 163 -40.16 -3.29 1.54
N THR A 164 -40.13 -4.11 0.50
CA THR A 164 -38.98 -4.94 0.16
C THR A 164 -38.03 -4.12 -0.69
N PHE A 165 -36.84 -3.83 -0.16
CA PHE A 165 -35.75 -3.22 -0.93
C PHE A 165 -35.19 -4.23 -1.94
N THR A 166 -34.89 -3.74 -3.14
CA THR A 166 -34.24 -4.52 -4.20
C THR A 166 -32.71 -4.51 -4.05
N SER A 167 -32.00 -5.34 -4.81
CA SER A 167 -30.53 -5.31 -4.85
C SER A 167 -30.01 -3.97 -5.41
N ASP A 168 -30.69 -3.42 -6.43
CA ASP A 168 -30.40 -2.11 -7.00
C ASP A 168 -30.46 -1.00 -5.94
N ASP A 169 -31.49 -1.07 -5.10
CA ASP A 169 -31.70 -0.12 -4.02
C ASP A 169 -30.51 -0.06 -3.05
N TYR A 170 -30.05 -1.23 -2.61
CA TYR A 170 -28.91 -1.34 -1.69
C TYR A 170 -27.57 -0.98 -2.32
N TYR A 171 -27.40 -1.17 -3.63
CA TYR A 171 -26.19 -0.71 -4.34
C TYR A 171 -26.10 0.80 -4.40
N SER A 172 -27.22 1.47 -4.70
CA SER A 172 -27.30 2.94 -4.65
C SER A 172 -26.99 3.44 -3.25
N ASP A 173 -27.48 2.75 -2.21
CA ASP A 173 -27.22 3.15 -0.82
C ASP A 173 -25.77 2.94 -0.42
N ALA A 174 -25.19 1.78 -0.77
CA ALA A 174 -23.78 1.52 -0.53
C ALA A 174 -22.89 2.58 -1.20
N LEU A 175 -23.24 3.00 -2.42
CA LEU A 175 -22.51 4.06 -3.11
C LEU A 175 -22.59 5.40 -2.38
N LEU A 176 -23.79 5.84 -1.98
CA LEU A 176 -23.99 7.07 -1.21
C LEU A 176 -23.22 7.04 0.11
N TRP A 177 -23.31 5.93 0.84
CA TRP A 177 -22.61 5.76 2.11
C TRP A 177 -21.09 5.71 1.95
N ALA A 178 -20.56 5.20 0.83
CA ALA A 178 -19.13 5.34 0.53
C ALA A 178 -18.72 6.80 0.31
N VAL A 179 -19.55 7.59 -0.38
CA VAL A 179 -19.32 9.04 -0.54
C VAL A 179 -19.35 9.75 0.81
N PHE A 180 -20.31 9.43 1.69
CA PHE A 180 -20.36 9.97 3.05
C PHE A 180 -19.14 9.56 3.88
N THR A 181 -18.74 8.30 3.79
CA THR A 181 -17.53 7.77 4.46
C THR A 181 -16.28 8.57 4.04
N MET A 182 -16.12 8.81 2.74
CA MET A 182 -15.01 9.61 2.22
C MET A 182 -15.12 11.08 2.64
N SER A 183 -16.33 11.64 2.71
CA SER A 183 -16.56 13.01 3.17
C SER A 183 -16.10 13.18 4.61
N ILE A 184 -16.54 12.31 5.52
CA ILE A 184 -16.11 12.31 6.93
C ILE A 184 -14.59 12.19 7.05
N TYR A 185 -13.97 11.32 6.25
CA TYR A 185 -12.53 11.12 6.28
C TYR A 185 -11.74 12.42 6.00
N TYR A 186 -12.19 13.22 5.01
CA TYR A 186 -11.49 14.45 4.60
C TYR A 186 -12.01 15.74 5.25
N MET A 187 -13.19 15.73 5.88
CA MET A 187 -13.76 16.92 6.49
C MET A 187 -12.90 17.44 7.67
N PRO A 188 -12.68 18.75 7.79
CA PRO A 188 -12.12 19.36 9.00
C PRO A 188 -13.07 19.22 10.20
N LEU A 189 -12.54 19.20 11.42
CA LEU A 189 -13.35 19.03 12.63
C LEU A 189 -14.31 20.20 12.84
N GLU A 190 -13.93 21.40 12.42
CA GLU A 190 -14.75 22.60 12.50
C GLU A 190 -16.04 22.42 11.69
N GLU A 191 -15.95 21.94 10.44
CA GLU A 191 -17.10 21.68 9.57
C GLU A 191 -17.96 20.51 10.05
N ILE A 192 -17.34 19.49 10.69
CA ILE A 192 -18.09 18.39 11.32
C ILE A 192 -18.93 18.92 12.50
N SER A 193 -18.36 19.80 13.33
CA SER A 193 -19.01 20.34 14.52
C SER A 193 -20.24 21.20 14.21
N GLU A 194 -20.25 21.88 13.05
CA GLU A 194 -21.40 22.66 12.58
C GLU A 194 -22.58 21.78 12.11
N GLY A 195 -22.30 20.54 11.71
CA GLY A 195 -23.27 19.64 11.10
C GLY A 195 -23.78 18.52 12.01
N LEU A 196 -22.92 17.96 12.85
CA LEU A 196 -23.14 16.70 13.56
C LEU A 196 -22.94 16.86 15.07
N ASN A 197 -23.82 16.24 15.86
CA ASN A 197 -23.76 16.28 17.32
C ASN A 197 -22.99 15.05 17.85
N PRO A 198 -21.89 15.23 18.62
CA PRO A 198 -21.09 14.12 19.12
C PRO A 198 -21.79 13.27 20.20
N ARG A 199 -22.78 13.84 20.91
CA ARG A 199 -23.40 13.19 22.10
C ARG A 199 -24.02 11.83 21.81
N GLU A 200 -24.70 11.68 20.68
CA GLU A 200 -25.34 10.41 20.31
C GLU A 200 -24.31 9.30 20.08
N ILE A 201 -23.13 9.65 19.58
CA ILE A 201 -22.03 8.71 19.36
C ILE A 201 -21.35 8.38 20.69
N CYS A 202 -21.10 9.35 21.56
CA CYS A 202 -20.56 9.10 22.90
C CYS A 202 -21.46 8.14 23.70
N GLN A 203 -22.78 8.34 23.63
CA GLN A 203 -23.76 7.45 24.28
C GLN A 203 -23.75 6.04 23.70
N TRP A 204 -23.59 5.91 22.37
CA TRP A 204 -23.47 4.61 21.70
C TRP A 204 -22.17 3.86 22.07
N LEU A 205 -21.06 4.58 22.16
CA LEU A 205 -19.75 4.02 22.50
C LEU A 205 -19.56 3.82 24.01
N GLU A 206 -20.51 4.25 24.84
CA GLU A 206 -20.44 4.23 26.31
C GLU A 206 -19.21 4.99 26.85
N ILE A 207 -18.83 6.09 26.18
CA ILE A 207 -17.73 6.98 26.57
C ILE A 207 -18.31 8.20 27.29
N ASP A 208 -17.53 8.80 28.20
CA ASP A 208 -17.89 10.06 28.87
C ASP A 208 -18.32 11.12 27.83
N GLU A 209 -19.39 11.86 28.13
CA GLU A 209 -19.93 12.86 27.21
C GLU A 209 -18.88 13.96 26.95
N VAL A 210 -18.37 14.01 25.71
CA VAL A 210 -17.47 15.07 25.25
C VAL A 210 -18.33 16.19 24.65
N GLU A 211 -18.02 17.44 25.00
CA GLU A 211 -18.75 18.61 24.49
C GLU A 211 -18.30 19.00 23.07
N GLU A 212 -17.09 18.64 22.65
CA GLU A 212 -16.48 18.99 21.37
C GLU A 212 -16.02 17.74 20.59
N TRP A 213 -15.93 17.88 19.26
CA TRP A 213 -15.39 16.83 18.41
C TRP A 213 -13.87 16.72 18.56
N ASP A 214 -13.39 15.50 18.73
CA ASP A 214 -11.97 15.18 18.61
C ASP A 214 -11.71 14.26 17.40
N ASP A 215 -10.43 14.15 17.03
CA ASP A 215 -10.00 13.28 15.92
C ASP A 215 -10.31 11.79 16.19
N ALA A 216 -10.35 11.37 17.46
CA ALA A 216 -10.62 9.98 17.84
C ALA A 216 -12.09 9.60 17.56
N LEU A 217 -13.03 10.47 17.92
CA LEU A 217 -14.45 10.30 17.66
C LEU A 217 -14.77 10.38 16.17
N ALA A 218 -14.12 11.30 15.44
CA ALA A 218 -14.22 11.38 13.99
C ALA A 218 -13.73 10.09 13.31
N TYR A 219 -12.66 9.49 13.85
CA TYR A 219 -12.13 8.22 13.38
C TYR A 219 -13.08 7.02 13.66
N GLU A 220 -13.72 6.97 14.83
CA GLU A 220 -14.75 5.96 15.11
C GLU A 220 -15.99 6.12 14.22
N MET A 221 -16.41 7.35 13.94
CA MET A 221 -17.49 7.62 12.98
C MET A 221 -17.12 7.13 11.57
N PHE A 222 -15.89 7.38 11.13
CA PHE A 222 -15.38 6.86 9.85
C PHE A 222 -15.45 5.32 9.79
N LYS A 223 -15.07 4.61 10.86
CA LYS A 223 -15.20 3.14 10.93
C LYS A 223 -16.66 2.71 10.85
N GLY A 224 -17.56 3.36 11.58
CA GLY A 224 -18.99 3.08 11.57
C GLY A 224 -19.64 3.24 10.20
N PHE A 225 -19.30 4.31 9.49
CA PHE A 225 -19.78 4.58 8.13
C PHE A 225 -19.21 3.57 7.12
N THR A 226 -17.95 3.18 7.29
CA THR A 226 -17.32 2.10 6.51
C THR A 226 -18.06 0.78 6.73
N ASN A 227 -18.33 0.39 7.98
CA ASN A 227 -19.08 -0.83 8.31
C ASN A 227 -20.51 -0.80 7.75
N THR A 228 -21.16 0.36 7.78
CA THR A 228 -22.49 0.58 7.19
C THR A 228 -22.46 0.39 5.67
N THR A 229 -21.46 0.93 4.99
CA THR A 229 -21.24 0.74 3.54
C THR A 229 -21.09 -0.74 3.19
N ILE A 230 -20.23 -1.46 3.89
CA ILE A 230 -20.01 -2.91 3.67
C ILE A 230 -21.26 -3.72 3.98
N THR A 231 -21.99 -3.38 5.03
CA THR A 231 -23.25 -4.05 5.41
C THR A 231 -24.32 -3.86 4.33
N GLN A 232 -24.37 -2.70 3.68
CA GLN A 232 -25.30 -2.46 2.57
C GLN A 232 -24.92 -3.24 1.31
N LEU A 233 -23.62 -3.36 1.00
CA LEU A 233 -23.17 -4.29 -0.06
C LEU A 233 -23.61 -5.73 0.24
N ASN A 234 -23.45 -6.18 1.48
CA ASN A 234 -23.90 -7.52 1.90
C ASN A 234 -25.43 -7.68 1.72
N LYS A 235 -26.22 -6.66 2.07
CA LYS A 235 -27.68 -6.66 1.84
C LYS A 235 -28.05 -6.66 0.35
N ALA A 236 -27.23 -6.03 -0.50
CA ALA A 236 -27.38 -6.10 -1.96
C ALA A 236 -27.11 -7.50 -2.54
N ASN A 237 -26.52 -8.42 -1.76
CA ASN A 237 -26.08 -9.74 -2.20
C ASN A 237 -25.14 -9.64 -3.42
N PHE A 238 -24.11 -8.80 -3.29
CA PHE A 238 -23.21 -8.42 -4.40
C PHE A 238 -22.46 -9.58 -5.06
N LEU A 239 -22.35 -10.72 -4.38
CA LEU A 239 -21.75 -11.94 -4.93
C LEU A 239 -22.65 -12.63 -5.96
N ALA A 240 -23.98 -12.49 -5.83
CA ALA A 240 -24.94 -13.07 -6.77
C ALA A 240 -25.33 -12.10 -7.89
N TYR A 241 -25.30 -10.79 -7.62
CA TYR A 241 -25.74 -9.75 -8.54
C TYR A 241 -24.56 -8.80 -8.87
N PRO A 242 -23.73 -9.09 -9.89
CA PRO A 242 -22.60 -8.25 -10.23
C PRO A 242 -23.07 -6.89 -10.78
N ASP A 243 -22.52 -5.80 -10.24
CA ASP A 243 -22.91 -4.43 -10.61
C ASP A 243 -21.69 -3.48 -10.69
N LEU A 244 -21.75 -2.48 -11.57
CA LEU A 244 -20.69 -1.47 -11.72
C LEU A 244 -20.51 -0.63 -10.44
N ARG A 245 -21.58 -0.38 -9.68
CA ARG A 245 -21.57 0.37 -8.43
C ARG A 245 -20.72 -0.30 -7.35
N LEU A 246 -20.51 -1.62 -7.41
CA LEU A 246 -19.52 -2.29 -6.57
C LEU A 246 -18.11 -1.74 -6.82
N LEU A 247 -17.72 -1.60 -8.09
CA LEU A 247 -16.40 -1.08 -8.47
C LEU A 247 -16.25 0.37 -8.02
N GLN A 248 -17.28 1.18 -8.23
CA GLN A 248 -17.32 2.59 -7.85
C GLN A 248 -17.22 2.77 -6.34
N THR A 249 -18.04 2.05 -5.58
CA THR A 249 -18.02 2.04 -4.10
C THR A 249 -16.63 1.67 -3.59
N TYR A 250 -16.03 0.62 -4.17
CA TYR A 250 -14.69 0.20 -3.78
C TYR A 250 -13.62 1.26 -4.08
N ILE A 251 -13.63 1.87 -5.26
CA ILE A 251 -12.70 2.95 -5.62
C ILE A 251 -12.80 4.11 -4.64
N ILE A 252 -14.02 4.53 -4.26
CA ILE A 252 -14.22 5.61 -3.28
C ILE A 252 -13.57 5.24 -1.94
N LEU A 253 -13.83 4.03 -1.44
CA LEU A 253 -13.23 3.55 -0.19
C LEU A 253 -11.70 3.46 -0.28
N THR A 254 -11.11 3.18 -1.44
CA THR A 254 -9.63 3.14 -1.59
C THR A 254 -8.94 4.49 -1.42
N ASN A 255 -9.68 5.60 -1.51
CA ASN A 255 -9.17 6.94 -1.22
C ASN A 255 -9.17 7.27 0.29
N THR A 256 -9.49 6.31 1.15
CA THR A 256 -9.48 6.44 2.62
C THR A 256 -8.51 5.44 3.24
N SER A 257 -8.38 5.40 4.57
CA SER A 257 -7.56 4.41 5.27
C SER A 257 -8.16 2.99 5.29
N PHE A 258 -9.35 2.76 4.69
CA PHE A 258 -10.02 1.45 4.66
C PHE A 258 -9.11 0.27 4.24
N PRO A 259 -8.30 0.35 3.16
CA PRO A 259 -7.39 -0.73 2.79
C PRO A 259 -6.35 -1.10 3.85
N PHE A 260 -5.97 -0.15 4.72
CA PHE A 260 -4.99 -0.38 5.78
C PHE A 260 -5.62 -1.01 7.01
N LEU A 261 -6.84 -0.59 7.35
CA LEU A 261 -7.56 -1.07 8.53
C LEU A 261 -8.08 -2.50 8.32
N ASN A 262 -8.66 -2.77 7.16
CA ASN A 262 -9.32 -4.03 6.86
C ASN A 262 -8.68 -4.71 5.63
N HIS A 263 -7.35 -4.85 5.61
CA HIS A 263 -6.61 -5.32 4.43
C HIS A 263 -7.13 -6.67 3.88
N VAL A 264 -7.47 -7.65 4.73
CA VAL A 264 -7.99 -8.97 4.29
C VAL A 264 -9.33 -8.83 3.56
N LEU A 265 -10.20 -7.95 4.07
CA LEU A 265 -11.49 -7.67 3.45
C LEU A 265 -11.28 -6.89 2.14
N ALA A 266 -10.41 -5.90 2.13
CA ALA A 266 -10.07 -5.13 0.93
C ALA A 266 -9.50 -6.04 -0.18
N ASP A 267 -8.59 -6.96 0.17
CA ASP A 267 -8.04 -7.98 -0.74
C ASP A 267 -9.15 -8.89 -1.30
N SER A 268 -10.13 -9.26 -0.48
CA SER A 268 -11.26 -10.07 -0.95
C SER A 268 -12.20 -9.27 -1.87
N LEU A 269 -12.48 -8.02 -1.53
CA LEU A 269 -13.36 -7.14 -2.31
C LEU A 269 -12.75 -6.76 -3.66
N ILE A 270 -11.44 -6.47 -3.73
CA ILE A 270 -10.80 -6.16 -5.01
C ILE A 270 -10.77 -7.37 -5.94
N MET A 271 -10.70 -8.59 -5.40
CA MET A 271 -10.84 -9.80 -6.22
C MET A 271 -12.24 -9.96 -6.80
N GLN A 272 -13.28 -9.59 -6.04
CA GLN A 272 -14.64 -9.54 -6.57
C GLN A 272 -14.80 -8.40 -7.58
N CYS A 273 -14.17 -7.25 -7.35
CA CYS A 273 -14.13 -6.15 -8.32
C CYS A 273 -13.45 -6.58 -9.62
N MET A 274 -12.35 -7.33 -9.55
CA MET A 274 -11.70 -7.91 -10.74
C MET A 274 -12.65 -8.82 -11.50
N HIS A 275 -13.35 -9.73 -10.79
CA HIS A 275 -14.34 -10.61 -11.40
C HIS A 275 -15.44 -9.82 -12.12
N VAL A 276 -16.02 -8.82 -11.47
CA VAL A 276 -17.08 -7.98 -12.04
C VAL A 276 -16.57 -7.16 -13.23
N ALA A 277 -15.37 -6.58 -13.13
CA ALA A 277 -14.76 -5.82 -14.22
C ALA A 277 -14.57 -6.69 -15.48
N LYS A 278 -14.11 -7.93 -15.30
CA LYS A 278 -13.94 -8.90 -16.38
C LYS A 278 -15.26 -9.46 -16.89
N PHE A 279 -16.25 -9.64 -16.02
CA PHE A 279 -17.60 -10.07 -16.41
C PHE A 279 -18.24 -9.08 -17.41
N PHE A 280 -18.05 -7.78 -17.18
CA PHE A 280 -18.56 -6.73 -18.06
C PHE A 280 -17.56 -6.30 -19.16
N ASN A 281 -16.37 -6.90 -19.25
CA ASN A 281 -15.28 -6.51 -20.15
C ASN A 281 -14.91 -5.01 -20.08
N ILE A 282 -14.91 -4.44 -18.87
CA ILE A 282 -14.59 -3.02 -18.61
C ILE A 282 -13.12 -2.71 -18.95
N ASP A 283 -12.26 -3.73 -18.95
CA ASP A 283 -10.87 -3.68 -19.41
C ASP A 283 -10.72 -3.41 -20.91
N PHE A 284 -11.79 -3.56 -21.70
CA PHE A 284 -11.79 -3.29 -23.14
C PHE A 284 -12.57 -2.01 -23.49
N PHE A 285 -11.92 -0.85 -23.31
CA PHE A 285 -12.52 0.47 -23.53
C PHE A 285 -12.07 1.15 -24.84
N LYS A 286 -11.61 0.39 -25.85
CA LYS A 286 -11.22 0.95 -27.15
C LYS A 286 -12.45 1.53 -27.86
N PRO A 287 -12.43 2.81 -28.27
CA PRO A 287 -13.51 3.39 -29.07
C PRO A 287 -13.46 2.81 -30.48
N PHE A 288 -14.61 2.43 -31.02
CA PHE A 288 -14.79 2.05 -32.42
C PHE A 288 -15.55 3.14 -33.16
N ALA A 289 -15.37 3.21 -34.48
CA ALA A 289 -16.06 4.17 -35.33
C ALA A 289 -17.59 3.99 -35.31
N ASP A 290 -18.06 2.76 -35.03
CA ASP A 290 -19.48 2.40 -34.96
C ASP A 290 -20.08 2.57 -33.56
N ASP A 291 -19.32 3.08 -32.57
CA ASP A 291 -19.84 3.30 -31.22
C ASP A 291 -20.85 4.47 -31.21
N ASP A 292 -22.04 4.24 -30.64
CA ASP A 292 -22.96 5.33 -30.30
C ASP A 292 -22.35 6.24 -29.22
N ALA A 293 -22.79 7.50 -29.17
CA ALA A 293 -22.31 8.52 -28.24
C ALA A 293 -22.40 8.06 -26.77
N VAL A 294 -23.50 7.38 -26.39
CA VAL A 294 -23.70 6.83 -25.04
C VAL A 294 -22.67 5.75 -24.70
N LEU A 295 -22.37 4.87 -25.66
CA LEU A 295 -21.36 3.83 -25.51
C LEU A 295 -19.96 4.44 -25.44
N GLY A 296 -19.67 5.48 -26.24
CA GLY A 296 -18.41 6.23 -26.18
C GLY A 296 -18.16 6.89 -24.82
N ILE A 297 -19.18 7.54 -24.24
CA ILE A 297 -19.11 8.11 -22.88
C ILE A 297 -18.89 7.01 -21.83
N SER A 298 -19.60 5.89 -21.97
CA SER A 298 -19.47 4.74 -21.05
C SER A 298 -18.07 4.13 -21.11
N LYS A 299 -17.51 3.92 -22.30
CA LYS A 299 -16.13 3.43 -22.48
C LYS A 299 -15.09 4.37 -21.87
N ASN A 300 -15.27 5.67 -22.00
CA ASN A 300 -14.40 6.63 -21.31
C ASN A 300 -14.47 6.46 -19.78
N ARG A 301 -15.67 6.28 -19.21
CA ARG A 301 -15.85 5.98 -17.77
C ARG A 301 -15.18 4.65 -17.39
N PHE A 302 -15.36 3.61 -18.21
CA PHE A 302 -14.74 2.30 -18.01
C PHE A 302 -13.21 2.40 -17.97
N SER A 303 -12.61 3.21 -18.85
CA SER A 303 -11.16 3.43 -18.83
C SER A 303 -10.68 4.00 -17.49
N LYS A 304 -11.40 5.00 -16.95
CA LYS A 304 -11.07 5.65 -15.68
C LYS A 304 -11.21 4.71 -14.49
N ILE A 305 -12.32 3.97 -14.44
CA ILE A 305 -12.56 2.92 -13.44
C ILE A 305 -11.45 1.88 -13.50
N TRP A 306 -11.11 1.40 -14.70
CA TRP A 306 -10.07 0.40 -14.89
C TRP A 306 -8.70 0.87 -14.41
N TYR A 307 -8.27 2.09 -14.76
CA TYR A 307 -6.99 2.64 -14.28
C TYR A 307 -6.95 2.74 -12.76
N MET A 308 -8.01 3.25 -12.12
CA MET A 308 -8.06 3.37 -10.66
C MET A 308 -8.10 2.00 -9.96
N LEU A 309 -8.77 1.00 -10.56
CA LEU A 309 -8.71 -0.38 -10.07
C LEU A 309 -7.29 -0.95 -10.19
N CYS A 310 -6.57 -0.71 -11.29
CA CYS A 310 -5.18 -1.15 -11.42
C CYS A 310 -4.26 -0.45 -10.41
N VAL A 311 -4.49 0.82 -10.11
CA VAL A 311 -3.77 1.54 -9.05
C VAL A 311 -4.03 0.88 -7.68
N ALA A 312 -5.29 0.64 -7.33
CA ALA A 312 -5.64 -0.06 -6.09
C ALA A 312 -5.03 -1.49 -6.03
N ASP A 313 -5.04 -2.20 -7.16
CA ASP A 313 -4.52 -3.56 -7.28
C ASP A 313 -3.03 -3.65 -7.01
N TYR A 314 -2.24 -2.77 -7.62
CA TYR A 314 -0.81 -2.66 -7.35
C TYR A 314 -0.55 -2.30 -5.88
N ASN A 315 -1.30 -1.33 -5.35
CA ASN A 315 -1.13 -0.85 -3.99
C ASN A 315 -1.37 -1.92 -2.93
N GLN A 316 -2.27 -2.85 -3.20
CA GLN A 316 -2.61 -3.99 -2.33
C GLN A 316 -1.84 -5.27 -2.65
N SER A 317 -1.04 -5.28 -3.73
CA SER A 317 -0.30 -6.47 -4.14
C SER A 317 0.70 -6.88 -3.05
N GLY A 318 0.77 -8.18 -2.77
CA GLY A 318 1.60 -8.73 -1.70
C GLY A 318 1.49 -10.26 -1.63
N PRO A 319 2.19 -10.92 -0.69
CA PRO A 319 2.20 -12.38 -0.59
C PRO A 319 0.80 -12.95 -0.29
N CYS A 320 -0.07 -12.18 0.37
CA CYS A 320 -1.45 -12.56 0.69
C CYS A 320 -2.37 -12.54 -0.53
N LYS A 321 -2.05 -11.76 -1.56
CA LYS A 321 -2.86 -11.56 -2.76
C LYS A 321 -2.08 -12.00 -4.00
N GLN A 322 -2.25 -13.26 -4.38
CA GLN A 322 -1.51 -13.87 -5.48
C GLN A 322 -2.05 -13.53 -6.87
N ILE A 323 -3.32 -13.12 -6.95
CA ILE A 323 -3.94 -12.75 -8.22
C ILE A 323 -3.85 -11.23 -8.34
N SER A 324 -3.13 -10.77 -9.35
CA SER A 324 -2.96 -9.37 -9.70
C SER A 324 -3.35 -9.15 -11.16
N PHE A 325 -3.99 -8.03 -11.45
CA PHE A 325 -4.42 -7.66 -12.80
C PHE A 325 -3.80 -6.34 -13.29
N HIS A 326 -3.14 -5.58 -12.41
CA HIS A 326 -2.34 -4.41 -12.80
C HIS A 326 -1.18 -4.75 -13.75
N THR A 327 -0.83 -6.03 -13.89
CA THR A 327 0.17 -6.54 -14.84
C THR A 327 -0.36 -6.68 -16.26
N GLU A 328 -1.68 -6.62 -16.47
CA GLU A 328 -2.29 -6.70 -17.80
C GLU A 328 -2.02 -5.45 -18.63
N ILE A 329 -1.87 -4.29 -17.98
CA ILE A 329 -1.37 -3.09 -18.64
C ILE A 329 0.18 -3.18 -18.67
N PRO A 330 0.77 -3.28 -19.87
CA PRO A 330 2.21 -3.42 -20.02
C PRO A 330 2.95 -2.21 -19.47
N SER A 331 4.22 -2.43 -19.09
CA SER A 331 5.13 -1.34 -18.68
C SER A 331 5.26 -0.30 -19.79
N MET A 332 5.26 0.97 -19.37
CA MET A 332 5.56 2.10 -20.26
C MET A 332 6.94 2.00 -20.92
N LEU A 333 7.86 1.20 -20.38
CA LEU A 333 9.24 1.07 -20.85
C LEU A 333 9.37 0.10 -22.04
N LEU A 334 8.34 -0.69 -22.35
CA LEU A 334 8.29 -1.55 -23.54
C LEU A 334 8.02 -0.74 -24.83
N ASN A 335 7.82 0.58 -24.72
CA ASN A 335 7.22 1.44 -25.75
C ASN A 335 8.11 1.84 -26.94
N ALA A 336 9.44 1.67 -26.92
CA ALA A 336 10.25 2.22 -28.01
C ALA A 336 10.30 1.33 -29.27
N THR A 337 10.27 -0.01 -29.13
CA THR A 337 10.50 -0.92 -30.27
C THR A 337 9.31 -1.80 -30.62
N PHE A 338 8.33 -1.95 -29.72
CA PHE A 338 7.23 -2.92 -29.90
C PHE A 338 5.94 -2.30 -30.48
N TYR A 339 5.82 -0.96 -30.45
CA TYR A 339 4.59 -0.24 -30.85
C TYR A 339 4.73 0.58 -32.13
N GLU A 340 5.90 0.58 -32.79
CA GLU A 340 6.02 1.17 -34.14
C GLU A 340 5.14 0.40 -35.17
N ASP A 341 4.83 -0.88 -34.88
CA ASP A 341 4.05 -1.75 -35.76
C ASP A 341 2.54 -1.88 -35.39
N LEU A 342 2.06 -1.22 -34.32
CA LEU A 342 0.66 -1.29 -33.89
C LEU A 342 -0.10 0.01 -34.20
N PRO A 343 -1.21 -0.04 -34.96
CA PRO A 343 -1.94 1.15 -35.37
C PRO A 343 -2.61 1.81 -34.16
N ALA A 344 -2.32 3.09 -33.93
CA ALA A 344 -3.09 4.10 -33.18
C ALA A 344 -3.88 3.61 -31.93
N SER A 345 -3.31 2.69 -31.15
CA SER A 345 -3.92 2.12 -29.93
C SER A 345 -2.93 2.12 -28.77
N ASP A 346 -2.06 3.10 -28.76
CA ASP A 346 -1.20 3.41 -27.62
C ASP A 346 -2.07 4.08 -26.54
N ILE A 347 -2.42 3.32 -25.51
CA ILE A 347 -3.14 3.79 -24.30
C ILE A 347 -2.49 5.07 -23.74
N PHE A 348 -1.18 5.24 -23.96
CA PHE A 348 -0.42 6.37 -23.43
C PHE A 348 -0.39 7.60 -24.35
N ARG A 349 -0.91 7.50 -25.60
CA ARG A 349 -1.15 8.61 -26.55
C ARG A 349 -2.54 9.23 -26.45
N GLN A 350 -3.45 8.65 -25.67
CA GLN A 350 -4.76 9.26 -25.39
C GLN A 350 -4.61 10.57 -24.61
N ASP A 351 -5.59 11.47 -24.73
CA ASP A 351 -5.66 12.68 -23.91
C ASP A 351 -5.60 12.30 -22.43
N SER A 352 -4.60 12.83 -21.71
CA SER A 352 -4.21 12.31 -20.41
C SER A 352 -5.18 12.66 -19.28
N ASN A 353 -6.24 11.90 -19.05
CA ASN A 353 -7.09 12.17 -17.87
C ASN A 353 -6.31 12.05 -16.54
N PHE A 354 -6.82 12.64 -15.46
CA PHE A 354 -6.17 12.61 -14.14
C PHE A 354 -5.89 11.17 -13.68
N GLU A 355 -6.84 10.26 -13.89
CA GLU A 355 -6.74 8.85 -13.54
C GLU A 355 -5.63 8.14 -14.34
N LEU A 356 -5.49 8.48 -15.63
CA LEU A 356 -4.41 7.96 -16.47
C LEU A 356 -3.04 8.50 -16.01
N ILE A 357 -2.94 9.76 -15.59
CA ILE A 357 -1.70 10.30 -15.01
C ILE A 357 -1.34 9.56 -13.73
N CYS A 358 -2.31 9.35 -12.83
CA CYS A 358 -2.10 8.58 -11.61
C CYS A 358 -1.62 7.16 -11.93
N TRP A 359 -2.26 6.47 -12.88
CA TRP A 359 -1.81 5.15 -13.32
C TRP A 359 -0.40 5.18 -13.94
N LYS A 360 -0.07 6.16 -14.79
CA LYS A 360 1.29 6.29 -15.36
C LYS A 360 2.32 6.39 -14.23
N LEU A 361 2.12 7.27 -13.25
CA LEU A 361 3.03 7.45 -12.12
C LEU A 361 3.17 6.18 -11.26
N VAL A 362 2.05 5.54 -10.91
CA VAL A 362 2.03 4.30 -10.13
C VAL A 362 2.63 3.13 -10.91
N SER A 363 2.48 3.09 -12.24
CA SER A 363 3.10 2.06 -13.09
C SER A 363 4.62 2.23 -13.19
N LEU A 364 5.13 3.47 -13.17
CA LEU A 364 6.57 3.74 -13.06
C LEU A 364 7.09 3.32 -11.69
N GLU A 365 6.33 3.57 -10.62
CA GLU A 365 6.64 3.07 -9.28
C GLU A 365 6.71 1.53 -9.25
N ARG A 366 5.73 0.84 -9.86
CA ARG A 366 5.73 -0.61 -10.01
C ARG A 366 6.99 -1.12 -10.71
N ASP A 367 7.38 -0.47 -11.80
CA ASP A 367 8.55 -0.88 -12.57
C ASP A 367 9.87 -0.66 -11.80
N LEU A 368 9.89 0.26 -10.83
CA LEU A 368 11.00 0.43 -9.87
C LEU A 368 10.93 -0.63 -8.76
N ASP A 369 9.76 -0.81 -8.15
CA ASP A 369 9.55 -1.71 -7.02
C ASP A 369 9.71 -3.20 -7.40
N ASP A 370 9.64 -3.51 -8.69
CA ASP A 370 9.99 -4.79 -9.31
C ASP A 370 11.37 -5.34 -8.90
N THR A 371 12.28 -4.49 -8.40
CA THR A 371 13.60 -4.89 -7.91
C THR A 371 13.69 -5.07 -6.40
N LEU A 372 12.66 -4.69 -5.62
CA LEU A 372 12.71 -4.76 -4.15
C LEU A 372 12.83 -6.20 -3.63
N ASN A 373 12.12 -7.14 -4.25
CA ASN A 373 12.13 -8.55 -3.87
C ASN A 373 13.05 -9.41 -4.75
N LYS A 374 13.76 -8.81 -5.72
CA LYS A 374 14.68 -9.52 -6.62
C LYS A 374 16.11 -9.19 -6.25
N VAL A 375 16.95 -10.21 -6.18
CA VAL A 375 18.40 -10.03 -5.92
C VAL A 375 19.11 -9.40 -7.12
N SER A 376 18.47 -9.37 -8.30
CA SER A 376 19.07 -8.78 -9.49
C SER A 376 19.02 -7.25 -9.45
N LYS A 377 20.18 -6.61 -9.56
CA LYS A 377 20.28 -5.16 -9.80
C LYS A 377 19.49 -4.77 -11.06
N PRO A 378 18.76 -3.63 -11.05
CA PRO A 378 18.16 -3.07 -12.25
C PRO A 378 19.25 -2.79 -13.32
N ARG A 379 18.85 -2.68 -14.59
CA ARG A 379 19.75 -2.16 -15.63
C ARG A 379 19.74 -0.63 -15.56
N LEU A 380 20.90 0.01 -15.76
CA LEU A 380 21.00 1.47 -15.69
C LEU A 380 20.09 2.14 -16.73
N SER A 381 20.04 1.56 -17.94
CA SER A 381 19.13 1.98 -19.00
C SER A 381 17.65 1.90 -18.60
N LYS A 382 17.25 0.98 -17.71
CA LYS A 382 15.88 0.93 -17.19
C LYS A 382 15.60 2.16 -16.34
N LEU A 383 16.52 2.52 -15.42
CA LEU A 383 16.37 3.70 -14.56
C LEU A 383 16.38 5.00 -15.38
N ASP A 384 17.27 5.11 -16.38
CA ASP A 384 17.33 6.29 -17.25
C ASP A 384 16.05 6.45 -18.08
N ASN A 385 15.48 5.34 -18.58
CA ASN A 385 14.21 5.37 -19.29
C ASN A 385 13.04 5.76 -18.36
N VAL A 386 13.00 5.23 -17.13
CA VAL A 386 12.00 5.63 -16.11
C VAL A 386 12.12 7.13 -15.82
N ARG A 387 13.34 7.65 -15.64
CA ARG A 387 13.61 9.06 -15.40
C ARG A 387 13.14 9.94 -16.57
N LYS A 388 13.40 9.51 -17.81
CA LYS A 388 12.94 10.22 -19.02
C LYS A 388 11.42 10.27 -19.10
N GLU A 389 10.75 9.14 -18.88
CA GLU A 389 9.28 9.08 -18.89
C GLU A 389 8.66 9.89 -17.75
N LEU A 390 9.27 9.90 -16.56
CA LEU A 390 8.85 10.76 -15.47
C LEU A 390 8.95 12.25 -15.86
N GLY A 391 10.02 12.65 -16.54
CA GLY A 391 10.17 13.99 -17.10
C GLY A 391 9.08 14.34 -18.11
N ASN A 392 8.68 13.39 -18.97
CA ASN A 392 7.56 13.58 -19.91
C ASN A 392 6.23 13.81 -19.17
N VAL A 393 5.95 13.01 -18.12
CA VAL A 393 4.74 13.15 -17.31
C VAL A 393 4.75 14.46 -16.53
N GLN A 394 5.89 14.86 -15.96
CA GLN A 394 6.05 16.15 -15.29
C GLN A 394 5.78 17.32 -16.24
N HIS A 395 6.32 17.29 -17.46
CA HIS A 395 6.02 18.30 -18.48
C HIS A 395 4.54 18.33 -18.87
N GLN A 396 3.86 17.17 -18.92
CA GLN A 396 2.41 17.13 -19.14
C GLN A 396 1.63 17.79 -18.00
N ILE A 397 2.06 17.60 -16.75
CA ILE A 397 1.46 18.24 -15.58
C ILE A 397 1.70 19.76 -15.64
N ASP A 398 2.93 20.20 -15.90
CA ASP A 398 3.28 21.63 -15.90
C ASP A 398 2.63 22.38 -17.07
N SER A 399 2.63 21.80 -18.27
CA SER A 399 1.93 22.41 -19.42
C SER A 399 0.41 22.54 -19.21
N ARG A 400 -0.21 21.69 -18.37
CA ARG A 400 -1.61 21.86 -17.95
C ARG A 400 -1.77 23.02 -16.99
N LYS A 401 -0.87 23.16 -16.02
CA LYS A 401 -0.85 24.32 -15.11
C LYS A 401 -0.70 25.61 -15.91
N GLU A 402 0.24 25.67 -16.84
CA GLU A 402 0.50 26.85 -17.67
C GLU A 402 -0.67 27.22 -18.59
N LYS A 403 -1.24 26.24 -19.32
CA LYS A 403 -2.41 26.47 -20.18
C LYS A 403 -3.63 26.97 -19.39
N LYS A 404 -3.75 26.59 -18.12
CA LYS A 404 -4.83 27.04 -17.23
C LYS A 404 -4.56 28.44 -16.67
N ASN A 405 -3.33 28.71 -16.23
CA ASN A 405 -2.89 30.04 -15.79
C ASN A 405 -3.07 31.11 -16.89
N ALA A 406 -2.92 30.72 -18.16
CA ALA A 406 -3.17 31.57 -19.31
C ALA A 406 -4.66 31.80 -19.62
N LYS A 407 -5.58 30.91 -19.19
CA LYS A 407 -7.00 30.93 -19.58
C LYS A 407 -7.95 31.65 -18.63
N LYS A 408 -7.58 31.91 -17.37
CA LYS A 408 -8.17 32.95 -16.48
C LYS A 408 -7.54 32.87 -15.09
N LYS A 409 -7.15 34.03 -14.54
CA LYS A 409 -6.77 34.30 -13.14
C LYS A 409 -7.92 34.13 -12.12
N LYS A 410 -8.97 33.36 -12.45
CA LYS A 410 -10.13 33.16 -11.56
C LYS A 410 -9.92 31.85 -10.80
N ASP A 411 -9.65 32.00 -9.51
CA ASP A 411 -9.79 31.04 -8.40
C ASP A 411 -9.70 29.56 -8.81
N GLU A 412 -8.51 28.97 -8.67
CA GLU A 412 -8.36 27.50 -8.75
C GLU A 412 -9.33 26.87 -7.74
N THR A 413 -10.18 25.96 -8.20
CA THR A 413 -11.10 25.25 -7.32
C THR A 413 -10.31 24.34 -6.36
N VAL A 414 -10.83 24.12 -5.15
CA VAL A 414 -10.19 23.24 -4.15
C VAL A 414 -9.93 21.83 -4.73
N ASN A 415 -10.87 21.32 -5.54
CA ASN A 415 -10.71 20.07 -6.30
C ASN A 415 -9.45 20.04 -7.20
N GLU A 416 -9.17 21.14 -7.90
CA GLU A 416 -8.00 21.22 -8.79
C GLU A 416 -6.70 21.37 -8.01
N GLN A 417 -6.73 22.09 -6.89
CA GLN A 417 -5.61 22.18 -5.96
C GLN A 417 -5.28 20.80 -5.40
N PHE A 418 -6.30 20.00 -5.04
CA PHE A 418 -6.10 18.65 -4.53
C PHE A 418 -5.51 17.71 -5.60
N ALA A 419 -6.05 17.72 -6.81
CA ALA A 419 -5.51 16.93 -7.93
C ALA A 419 -4.05 17.31 -8.25
N THR A 420 -3.74 18.61 -8.19
CA THR A 420 -2.41 19.15 -8.42
C THR A 420 -1.43 18.74 -7.32
N PHE A 421 -1.88 18.77 -6.06
CA PHE A 421 -1.12 18.26 -4.92
C PHE A 421 -0.80 16.78 -5.11
N LEU A 422 -1.80 15.93 -5.36
CA LEU A 422 -1.61 14.48 -5.50
C LEU A 422 -0.65 14.12 -6.63
N THR A 423 -0.82 14.73 -7.81
CA THR A 423 0.09 14.49 -8.95
C THR A 423 1.51 14.97 -8.67
N SER A 424 1.70 16.15 -8.08
CA SER A 424 3.03 16.68 -7.73
C SER A 424 3.70 15.83 -6.63
N PHE A 425 2.91 15.35 -5.66
CA PHE A 425 3.37 14.49 -4.58
C PHE A 425 3.83 13.12 -5.10
N LEU A 426 3.03 12.49 -5.96
CA LEU A 426 3.39 11.21 -6.59
C LEU A 426 4.64 11.35 -7.47
N VAL A 427 4.76 12.40 -8.29
CA VAL A 427 5.97 12.63 -9.09
C VAL A 427 7.19 12.75 -8.18
N THR A 428 7.11 13.56 -7.13
CA THR A 428 8.22 13.76 -6.19
C THR A 428 8.60 12.44 -5.50
N GLY A 429 7.62 11.61 -5.13
CA GLY A 429 7.85 10.29 -4.57
C GLY A 429 8.55 9.31 -5.53
N VAL A 430 8.12 9.27 -6.79
CA VAL A 430 8.79 8.46 -7.82
C VAL A 430 10.20 8.99 -8.08
N SER A 431 10.41 10.30 -8.16
CA SER A 431 11.75 10.90 -8.26
C SER A 431 12.65 10.48 -7.11
N TRP A 432 12.16 10.56 -5.86
CA TRP A 432 12.90 10.11 -4.69
C TRP A 432 13.30 8.63 -4.80
N LYS A 433 12.38 7.74 -5.21
CA LYS A 433 12.68 6.30 -5.41
C LYS A 433 13.72 6.04 -6.49
N ILE A 434 13.73 6.82 -7.57
CA ILE A 434 14.74 6.74 -8.63
C ILE A 434 16.12 7.07 -8.04
N TYR A 435 16.27 8.20 -7.35
CA TYR A 435 17.55 8.61 -6.77
C TYR A 435 18.01 7.69 -5.62
N LYS A 436 17.07 7.17 -4.82
CA LYS A 436 17.35 6.07 -3.87
C LYS A 436 17.93 4.85 -4.60
N SER A 437 17.35 4.47 -5.74
CA SER A 437 17.84 3.33 -6.53
C SER A 437 19.24 3.58 -7.12
N TYR A 438 19.52 4.79 -7.58
CA TYR A 438 20.87 5.18 -8.02
C TYR A 438 21.89 5.10 -6.87
N LEU A 439 21.52 5.57 -5.67
CA LEU A 439 22.36 5.49 -4.48
C LEU A 439 22.67 4.03 -4.12
N ILE A 440 21.64 3.19 -4.01
CA ILE A 440 21.76 1.80 -3.52
C ILE A 440 22.52 0.89 -4.49
N TYR A 441 22.23 0.98 -5.80
CA TYR A 441 22.76 0.02 -6.77
C TYR A 441 24.02 0.49 -7.49
N TYR A 442 24.18 1.81 -7.67
CA TYR A 442 25.24 2.41 -8.47
C TYR A 442 26.18 3.34 -7.68
N ASN A 443 25.84 3.68 -6.43
CA ASN A 443 26.63 4.57 -5.58
C ASN A 443 27.02 5.87 -6.29
N ASP A 444 26.07 6.49 -6.98
CA ASP A 444 26.26 7.77 -7.65
C ASP A 444 26.47 8.88 -6.60
N GLU A 445 27.58 9.62 -6.71
CA GLU A 445 28.00 10.66 -5.77
C GLU A 445 26.93 11.74 -5.54
N GLN A 446 26.10 12.01 -6.55
CA GLN A 446 25.03 13.01 -6.44
C GLN A 446 23.69 12.42 -6.01
N ALA A 447 23.53 11.10 -5.93
CA ALA A 447 22.23 10.50 -5.68
C ALA A 447 21.70 10.82 -4.29
N LEU A 448 22.56 10.91 -3.26
CA LEU A 448 22.16 11.24 -1.89
C LEU A 448 21.60 12.67 -1.81
N SER A 449 22.29 13.65 -2.41
CA SER A 449 21.86 15.06 -2.39
C SER A 449 20.56 15.29 -3.15
N HIS A 450 20.39 14.64 -4.32
CA HIS A 450 19.13 14.68 -5.07
C HIS A 450 17.99 13.99 -4.31
N SER A 451 18.26 12.85 -3.66
CA SER A 451 17.29 12.15 -2.82
C SER A 451 16.81 13.07 -1.68
N ILE A 452 17.74 13.71 -0.95
CA ILE A 452 17.44 14.68 0.10
C ILE A 452 16.63 15.87 -0.43
N HIS A 453 16.96 16.39 -1.62
CA HIS A 453 16.19 17.46 -2.25
C HIS A 453 14.72 17.07 -2.47
N HIS A 454 14.46 15.89 -3.04
CA HIS A 454 13.10 15.42 -3.23
C HIS A 454 12.38 15.15 -1.91
N ALA A 455 13.07 14.63 -0.91
CA ALA A 455 12.49 14.43 0.41
C ALA A 455 12.11 15.76 1.10
N LYS A 456 12.94 16.81 0.99
CA LYS A 456 12.59 18.17 1.44
C LYS A 456 11.40 18.74 0.67
N ASN A 457 11.29 18.47 -0.63
CA ASN A 457 10.13 18.89 -1.41
C ASN A 457 8.84 18.19 -0.95
N LEU A 458 8.89 16.93 -0.52
CA LEU A 458 7.73 16.24 0.07
C LEU A 458 7.26 16.94 1.35
N ILE A 459 8.20 17.25 2.26
CA ILE A 459 7.91 18.01 3.49
C ILE A 459 7.30 19.37 3.13
N PHE A 460 7.91 20.09 2.18
CA PHE A 460 7.41 21.39 1.72
C PHE A 460 5.98 21.31 1.19
N LEU A 461 5.63 20.32 0.37
CA LEU A 461 4.27 20.14 -0.14
C LEU A 461 3.26 19.92 0.98
N MET A 462 3.61 19.15 2.00
CA MET A 462 2.72 18.89 3.14
C MET A 462 2.55 20.11 4.05
N VAL A 463 3.65 20.81 4.34
CA VAL A 463 3.63 22.07 5.13
C VAL A 463 2.87 23.16 4.38
N LYS A 464 3.01 23.22 3.05
CA LYS A 464 2.24 24.14 2.22
C LYS A 464 0.73 23.91 2.38
N ASN A 465 0.27 22.66 2.36
CA ASN A 465 -1.15 22.35 2.57
C ASN A 465 -1.65 22.85 3.94
N VAL A 466 -0.84 22.77 4.99
CA VAL A 466 -1.20 23.31 6.32
C VAL A 466 -1.29 24.84 6.29
N LYS A 467 -0.34 25.51 5.62
CA LYS A 467 -0.34 26.98 5.49
C LYS A 467 -1.50 27.52 4.65
N ASP A 468 -1.92 26.76 3.65
CA ASP A 468 -3.00 27.12 2.74
C ASP A 468 -4.39 26.66 3.24
N GLU A 469 -4.54 26.33 4.53
CA GLU A 469 -5.78 25.82 5.16
C GLU A 469 -6.36 24.54 4.52
N ASN A 470 -5.54 23.80 3.77
CA ASN A 470 -5.89 22.56 3.07
C ASN A 470 -5.28 21.32 3.76
N SER A 471 -5.20 21.33 5.10
CA SER A 471 -4.57 20.27 5.90
C SER A 471 -5.19 18.88 5.64
N SER A 472 -6.47 18.83 5.25
CA SER A 472 -7.19 17.62 4.89
C SER A 472 -6.55 16.84 3.74
N PHE A 473 -5.85 17.50 2.81
CA PHE A 473 -5.16 16.81 1.70
C PHE A 473 -4.07 15.86 2.19
N ASN A 474 -3.47 16.15 3.35
CA ASN A 474 -2.46 15.31 3.98
C ASN A 474 -3.03 13.99 4.53
N LYS A 475 -4.36 13.87 4.66
CA LYS A 475 -5.03 12.62 5.05
C LYS A 475 -5.03 11.57 3.93
N HIS A 476 -4.63 11.90 2.70
CA HIS A 476 -4.68 10.96 1.59
C HIS A 476 -3.76 9.73 1.79
N PRO A 477 -4.22 8.48 1.55
CA PRO A 477 -3.44 7.25 1.78
C PRO A 477 -2.05 7.20 1.14
N TYR A 478 -1.86 7.86 -0.01
CA TYR A 478 -0.53 7.97 -0.66
C TYR A 478 0.50 8.71 0.18
N VAL A 479 0.08 9.67 1.00
CA VAL A 479 0.97 10.42 1.88
C VAL A 479 1.61 9.47 2.88
N LEU A 480 0.79 8.72 3.63
CA LEU A 480 1.28 7.75 4.60
C LEU A 480 2.20 6.69 3.96
N ARG A 481 1.80 6.12 2.82
CA ARG A 481 2.58 5.06 2.16
C ARG A 481 3.93 5.52 1.62
N LEU A 482 4.04 6.78 1.21
CA LEU A 482 5.32 7.34 0.77
C LEU A 482 6.18 7.70 1.97
N ILE A 483 5.62 8.41 2.96
CA ILE A 483 6.34 8.81 4.18
C ILE A 483 6.84 7.59 4.96
N SER A 484 6.07 6.50 5.02
CA SER A 484 6.49 5.23 5.64
C SER A 484 7.66 4.55 4.94
N LYS A 485 8.01 4.93 3.71
CA LYS A 485 9.21 4.46 3.00
C LYS A 485 10.37 5.46 3.15
N VAL A 486 10.07 6.76 3.09
CA VAL A 486 11.05 7.83 3.10
C VAL A 486 11.65 8.06 4.48
N ALA A 487 10.82 8.23 5.51
CA ALA A 487 11.30 8.54 6.86
C ALA A 487 12.17 7.40 7.43
N PRO A 488 11.73 6.12 7.43
CA PRO A 488 12.57 5.01 7.85
C PRO A 488 13.87 4.84 7.06
N PHE A 489 13.91 5.21 5.78
CA PHE A 489 15.13 5.12 4.99
C PHE A 489 16.22 6.06 5.51
N TYR A 490 15.86 7.30 5.88
CA TYR A 490 16.82 8.24 6.45
C TYR A 490 17.19 7.87 7.89
N SER A 491 16.25 7.37 8.69
CA SER A 491 16.57 6.83 10.02
C SER A 491 17.56 5.66 9.90
N PHE A 492 17.33 4.73 8.98
CA PHE A 492 18.25 3.64 8.69
C PHE A 492 19.62 4.13 8.20
N HIS A 493 19.65 5.08 7.25
CA HIS A 493 20.89 5.64 6.72
C HIS A 493 21.70 6.35 7.83
N SER A 494 21.03 7.06 8.73
CA SER A 494 21.66 7.80 9.83
C SER A 494 22.38 6.91 10.85
N ILE A 495 21.99 5.64 10.96
CA ILE A 495 22.68 4.65 11.82
C ILE A 495 24.13 4.45 11.36
N PHE A 496 24.36 4.40 10.05
CA PHE A 496 25.64 4.01 9.47
C PHE A 496 26.46 5.20 8.97
N GLU A 497 25.81 6.24 8.46
CA GLU A 497 26.46 7.44 7.95
C GLU A 497 25.82 8.70 8.55
N LYS A 498 26.54 9.29 9.51
CA LYS A 498 26.15 10.53 10.19
C LYS A 498 26.63 11.73 9.40
N THR A 499 25.76 12.24 8.53
CA THR A 499 25.96 13.55 7.89
C THR A 499 24.94 14.52 8.45
N GLU A 500 25.34 15.77 8.69
CA GLU A 500 24.47 16.83 9.24
C GLU A 500 23.17 16.99 8.42
N GLN A 501 23.26 16.82 7.09
CA GLN A 501 22.09 16.88 6.21
C GLN A 501 21.11 15.72 6.42
N VAL A 502 21.61 14.52 6.70
CA VAL A 502 20.78 13.32 6.95
C VAL A 502 20.20 13.36 8.37
N GLU A 503 20.95 13.86 9.35
CA GLU A 503 20.43 14.02 10.71
C GLU A 503 19.31 15.07 10.76
N GLN A 504 19.49 16.22 10.08
CA GLN A 504 18.45 17.24 9.99
C GLN A 504 17.18 16.69 9.34
N ILE A 505 17.29 16.00 8.20
CA ILE A 505 16.11 15.48 7.52
C ILE A 505 15.42 14.37 8.31
N ASN A 506 16.18 13.55 9.05
CA ASN A 506 15.63 12.53 9.94
C ASN A 506 14.82 13.18 11.08
N SER A 507 15.35 14.28 11.67
CA SER A 507 14.62 15.06 12.68
C SER A 507 13.34 15.68 12.10
N ASP A 508 13.43 16.31 10.93
CA ASP A 508 12.28 16.93 10.25
C ASP A 508 11.18 15.88 9.97
N PHE A 509 11.57 14.67 9.56
CA PHE A 509 10.61 13.59 9.33
C PHE A 509 10.02 13.02 10.61
N LYS A 510 10.79 12.94 11.69
CA LYS A 510 10.27 12.49 13.00
C LYS A 510 9.19 13.46 13.49
N GLU A 511 9.45 14.77 13.44
CA GLU A 511 8.46 15.79 13.76
C GLU A 511 7.23 15.69 12.83
N LEU A 512 7.46 15.52 11.52
CA LEU A 512 6.37 15.38 10.56
C LEU A 512 5.49 14.16 10.84
N VAL A 513 6.07 12.99 11.15
CA VAL A 513 5.33 11.77 11.46
C VAL A 513 4.47 11.94 12.70
N SER A 514 5.00 12.59 13.74
CA SER A 514 4.22 12.92 14.95
C SER A 514 3.08 13.91 14.68
N SER A 515 3.19 14.72 13.63
CA SER A 515 2.13 15.67 13.20
C SER A 515 1.10 15.09 12.23
N LEU A 516 1.24 13.81 11.82
CA LEU A 516 0.32 13.21 10.85
C LEU A 516 -1.10 13.03 11.43
N PRO A 517 -2.15 13.12 10.60
CA PRO A 517 -3.53 13.00 11.06
C PRO A 517 -3.86 11.64 11.67
N LEU A 518 -4.49 11.62 12.85
CA LEU A 518 -4.92 10.40 13.56
C LEU A 518 -5.89 9.51 12.74
N MET A 519 -6.49 10.02 11.66
CA MET A 519 -7.32 9.27 10.70
C MET A 519 -6.63 8.05 10.06
N PHE A 520 -5.30 8.01 10.09
CA PHE A 520 -4.54 6.82 9.65
C PHE A 520 -4.52 5.69 10.70
N GLY A 521 -5.00 5.94 11.92
CA GLY A 521 -5.15 4.97 13.01
C GLY A 521 -3.84 4.40 13.53
N GLU A 522 -3.86 3.13 13.95
CA GLU A 522 -2.73 2.39 14.51
C GLU A 522 -1.50 2.39 13.59
N LYS A 523 -1.65 2.63 12.29
CA LYS A 523 -0.53 2.64 11.33
C LYS A 523 0.44 3.80 11.54
N ILE A 524 0.00 4.95 12.05
CA ILE A 524 0.95 6.00 12.46
C ILE A 524 1.71 5.57 13.70
N VAL A 525 1.02 5.04 14.69
CA VAL A 525 1.63 4.59 15.95
C VAL A 525 2.69 3.52 15.66
N ASN A 526 2.38 2.58 14.76
CA ASN A 526 3.31 1.54 14.34
C ASN A 526 4.49 2.12 13.53
N LEU A 527 4.29 3.17 12.74
CA LEU A 527 5.37 3.87 12.03
C LEU A 527 6.29 4.63 13.01
N ASP A 528 5.72 5.34 13.97
CA ASP A 528 6.46 6.07 15.01
C ASP A 528 7.30 5.10 15.86
N PHE A 529 6.71 3.96 16.26
CA PHE A 529 7.43 2.86 16.90
C PHE A 529 8.63 2.37 16.06
N MET A 530 8.49 2.25 14.74
CA MET A 530 9.59 1.85 13.87
C MET A 530 10.71 2.90 13.84
N LEU A 531 10.39 4.20 13.85
CA LEU A 531 11.39 5.26 13.90
C LEU A 531 12.16 5.25 15.23
N ASP A 532 11.45 5.07 16.35
CA ASP A 532 12.08 4.93 17.67
C ASP A 532 12.94 3.67 17.76
N ARG A 533 12.49 2.58 17.16
CA ARG A 533 13.28 1.35 17.06
C ARG A 533 14.58 1.55 16.26
N PHE A 534 14.57 2.33 15.18
CA PHE A 534 15.80 2.66 14.45
C PHE A 534 16.73 3.56 15.26
N ASN A 535 16.20 4.52 16.02
CA ASN A 535 17.02 5.34 16.92
C ASN A 535 17.70 4.47 18.00
N ALA A 536 16.98 3.51 18.57
CA ALA A 536 17.55 2.56 19.52
C ALA A 536 18.59 1.62 18.87
N LEU A 537 18.40 1.22 17.60
CA LEU A 537 19.42 0.50 16.83
C LEU A 537 20.69 1.33 16.60
N SER A 538 20.58 2.66 16.41
CA SER A 538 21.74 3.55 16.31
C SER A 538 22.61 3.50 17.57
N ILE A 539 21.98 3.49 18.74
CA ILE A 539 22.68 3.40 20.03
C ILE A 539 23.46 2.07 20.13
N ILE A 540 22.88 0.96 19.67
CA ILE A 540 23.57 -0.34 19.65
C ILE A 540 24.74 -0.32 18.68
N TRP A 541 24.55 0.26 17.49
CA TRP A 541 25.61 0.39 16.48
C TRP A 541 26.82 1.19 16.97
N GLU A 542 26.59 2.24 17.76
CA GLU A 542 27.67 3.06 18.31
C GLU A 542 28.42 2.37 19.45
N ASN A 543 27.72 1.56 20.24
CA ASN A 543 28.28 0.93 21.45
C ASN A 543 28.95 -0.43 21.18
N VAL A 544 28.61 -1.12 20.08
CA VAL A 544 29.11 -2.46 19.75
C VAL A 544 30.03 -2.40 18.55
N LYS A 545 31.21 -3.02 18.66
CA LYS A 545 32.16 -3.11 17.53
C LYS A 545 31.73 -4.19 16.55
N VAL A 546 31.84 -3.91 15.26
CA VAL A 546 31.64 -4.90 14.19
C VAL A 546 32.74 -5.96 14.26
N ILE A 547 32.36 -7.23 14.25
CA ILE A 547 33.28 -8.37 14.25
C ILE A 547 33.39 -8.92 12.83
N GLY A 548 34.60 -8.98 12.27
CA GLY A 548 34.86 -9.49 10.91
C GLY A 548 34.86 -8.40 9.83
N SER A 549 35.08 -8.81 8.57
CA SER A 549 35.13 -7.93 7.39
C SER A 549 34.34 -8.52 6.21
N GLY A 550 33.73 -7.66 5.39
CA GLY A 550 32.94 -8.08 4.22
C GLY A 550 31.73 -8.98 4.53
N ILE A 551 31.65 -10.15 3.88
CA ILE A 551 30.49 -11.08 3.90
C ILE A 551 30.32 -11.77 5.26
N THR A 552 31.37 -11.83 6.09
CA THR A 552 31.34 -12.45 7.42
C THR A 552 31.28 -11.42 8.55
N ALA A 553 30.91 -10.17 8.25
CA ALA A 553 30.69 -9.17 9.27
C ALA A 553 29.48 -9.54 10.13
N ILE A 554 29.71 -9.71 11.44
CA ILE A 554 28.70 -10.05 12.42
C ILE A 554 28.49 -8.84 13.31
N HIS A 555 27.25 -8.38 13.40
CA HIS A 555 26.84 -7.30 14.28
C HIS A 555 25.40 -7.56 14.77
N PRO A 556 25.05 -7.27 16.04
CA PRO A 556 23.69 -7.49 16.55
C PRO A 556 22.61 -6.84 15.69
N VAL A 557 22.86 -5.61 15.21
CA VAL A 557 21.95 -4.88 14.30
C VAL A 557 21.66 -5.69 13.03
N PHE A 558 22.66 -6.33 12.42
CA PHE A 558 22.43 -7.15 11.22
C PHE A 558 21.54 -8.35 11.53
N LYS A 559 21.73 -9.00 12.68
CA LYS A 559 20.91 -10.13 13.12
C LYS A 559 19.48 -9.70 13.40
N ILE A 560 19.29 -8.59 14.11
CA ILE A 560 17.96 -8.04 14.42
C ILE A 560 17.19 -7.74 13.12
N LEU A 561 17.81 -7.03 12.16
CA LEU A 561 17.16 -6.71 10.89
C LEU A 561 16.80 -7.97 10.09
N GLN A 562 17.65 -9.00 10.13
CA GLN A 562 17.36 -10.29 9.51
C GLN A 562 16.21 -11.03 10.22
N ASN A 563 16.17 -10.99 11.55
CA ASN A 563 15.12 -11.57 12.36
C ASN A 563 13.76 -10.90 12.09
N ASP A 564 13.72 -9.57 11.97
CA ASP A 564 12.50 -8.81 11.61
C ASP A 564 11.90 -9.29 10.28
N MET A 565 12.74 -9.42 9.24
CA MET A 565 12.29 -9.92 7.94
C MET A 565 11.82 -11.36 8.01
N LYS A 566 12.55 -12.22 8.76
CA LYS A 566 12.14 -13.61 9.00
C LYS A 566 10.80 -13.66 9.72
N PHE A 567 10.58 -12.81 10.72
CA PHE A 567 9.33 -12.69 11.45
C PHE A 567 8.18 -12.34 10.50
N CYS A 568 8.28 -11.22 9.77
CA CYS A 568 7.24 -10.79 8.83
C CYS A 568 6.97 -11.85 7.75
N THR A 569 8.02 -12.48 7.23
CA THR A 569 7.89 -13.58 6.24
C THR A 569 7.19 -14.79 6.83
N ARG A 570 7.57 -15.22 8.05
CA ARG A 570 6.97 -16.36 8.75
C ARG A 570 5.50 -16.09 9.08
N TYR A 571 5.18 -14.89 9.55
CA TYR A 571 3.81 -14.48 9.88
C TYR A 571 2.87 -14.54 8.67
N ASN A 572 3.38 -14.12 7.50
CA ASN A 572 2.63 -14.17 6.24
C ASN A 572 2.54 -15.59 5.64
N ARG A 573 3.22 -16.61 6.20
CA ARG A 573 2.99 -18.00 5.80
C ARG A 573 1.62 -18.44 6.31
N ARG A 574 0.67 -18.67 5.40
CA ARG A 574 -0.69 -19.12 5.75
C ARG A 574 -0.79 -20.62 6.08
N ILE A 575 0.29 -21.39 5.92
CA ILE A 575 0.34 -22.84 6.21
C ILE A 575 -0.21 -23.18 7.61
N PRO A 576 0.17 -22.49 8.71
CA PRO A 576 -0.35 -22.80 10.04
C PRO A 576 -1.86 -22.57 10.15
N VAL A 577 -2.40 -21.52 9.50
CA VAL A 577 -3.86 -21.25 9.47
C VAL A 577 -4.59 -22.35 8.72
N VAL A 578 -4.05 -22.80 7.57
CA VAL A 578 -4.59 -23.93 6.81
C VAL A 578 -4.59 -25.21 7.65
N ILE A 579 -3.50 -25.49 8.38
CA ILE A 579 -3.41 -26.65 9.27
C ILE A 579 -4.47 -26.56 10.38
N LYS A 580 -4.58 -25.42 11.08
CA LYS A 580 -5.62 -25.18 12.10
C LYS A 580 -7.03 -25.43 11.52
N GLY A 581 -7.29 -25.00 10.29
CA GLY A 581 -8.56 -25.22 9.58
C GLY A 581 -8.90 -26.68 9.28
N THR A 582 -7.90 -27.56 9.14
CA THR A 582 -8.10 -29.00 8.88
C THR A 582 -8.40 -29.83 10.13
N LYS A 583 -8.36 -29.22 11.33
CA LYS A 583 -8.75 -29.76 12.66
C LYS A 583 -8.10 -31.10 13.10
N ALA A 584 -7.33 -31.78 12.27
CA ALA A 584 -6.90 -33.16 12.49
C ALA A 584 -5.38 -33.34 12.68
N ILE A 585 -4.58 -32.30 12.46
CA ILE A 585 -3.12 -32.38 12.52
C ILE A 585 -2.60 -31.24 13.38
N ALA A 586 -2.23 -31.53 14.63
CA ALA A 586 -1.40 -30.60 15.39
C ALA A 586 -0.05 -30.50 14.65
N PRO A 587 0.43 -29.29 14.30
CA PRO A 587 1.73 -29.17 13.66
C PRO A 587 2.81 -29.72 14.61
N ARG A 588 3.57 -30.73 14.16
CA ARG A 588 4.78 -31.15 14.88
C ARG A 588 5.78 -30.00 14.86
N LYS A 589 5.96 -29.26 15.97
CA LYS A 589 7.08 -28.35 16.34
C LYS A 589 7.69 -27.38 15.28
N ARG A 590 7.26 -27.39 14.02
CA ARG A 590 7.86 -26.68 12.87
C ARG A 590 7.02 -25.51 12.36
N TYR A 591 5.82 -25.32 12.91
CA TYR A 591 4.88 -24.31 12.46
C TYR A 591 4.23 -23.65 13.68
N ASN A 592 5.05 -23.10 14.57
CA ASN A 592 4.54 -22.21 15.62
C ASN A 592 4.06 -20.92 14.95
N THR A 593 2.75 -20.69 15.02
CA THR A 593 2.19 -19.34 15.11
C THR A 593 2.69 -18.77 16.42
N GLY A 594 3.29 -17.56 16.45
CA GLY A 594 3.85 -16.93 17.66
C GLY A 594 2.85 -16.67 18.80
N GLU A 595 2.18 -17.72 19.27
CA GLU A 595 1.18 -17.75 20.34
C GLU A 595 1.51 -18.86 21.37
N ASP A 596 2.57 -19.65 21.17
CA ASP A 596 3.05 -20.59 22.19
C ASP A 596 4.11 -19.89 23.04
N GLU A 597 3.66 -19.20 24.10
CA GLU A 597 4.50 -18.88 25.24
C GLU A 597 5.07 -20.18 25.82
N ASP A 598 6.37 -20.19 26.18
CA ASP A 598 7.09 -21.26 26.88
C ASP A 598 7.55 -22.52 26.12
N THR A 599 8.18 -22.37 24.94
CA THR A 599 9.22 -23.37 24.57
C THR A 599 10.49 -22.73 24.04
N ASN A 600 11.59 -22.92 24.77
CA ASN A 600 12.96 -22.69 24.32
C ASN A 600 13.17 -23.31 22.92
N PHE A 601 13.41 -22.46 21.92
CA PHE A 601 13.74 -22.87 20.56
C PHE A 601 15.22 -23.26 20.47
N GLN A 602 15.47 -24.55 20.23
CA GLN A 602 16.63 -25.01 19.47
C GLN A 602 16.11 -25.48 18.10
N GLU A 603 16.17 -24.62 17.08
CA GLU A 603 16.01 -25.05 15.69
C GLU A 603 17.33 -25.70 15.24
N ASN A 604 17.33 -27.00 14.97
CA ASN A 604 18.40 -27.66 14.22
C ASN A 604 18.19 -27.38 12.73
N ASP A 605 18.44 -26.14 12.31
CA ASP A 605 18.72 -25.83 10.91
C ASP A 605 20.23 -26.03 10.70
N ASP A 606 20.63 -26.88 9.75
CA ASP A 606 22.05 -27.17 9.46
C ASP A 606 22.85 -25.92 8.99
N GLU A 607 22.20 -24.75 8.79
CA GLU A 607 22.84 -23.44 8.58
C GLU A 607 22.95 -22.59 9.88
N GLU A 608 22.11 -22.84 10.89
CA GLU A 608 22.29 -22.26 12.23
C GLU A 608 23.45 -22.94 12.97
N LEU A 609 23.72 -24.21 12.69
CA LEU A 609 24.83 -24.92 13.32
C LEU A 609 26.21 -24.34 12.95
N ASP A 610 26.37 -23.79 11.74
CA ASP A 610 27.63 -23.18 11.28
C ASP A 610 27.76 -21.70 11.73
N ASN A 611 26.64 -20.97 11.91
CA ASN A 611 26.64 -19.58 12.40
C ASN A 611 26.61 -19.47 13.95
N ALA A 612 26.00 -20.44 14.63
CA ALA A 612 25.93 -20.48 16.10
C ALA A 612 27.30 -20.67 16.76
N VAL A 613 28.32 -21.12 16.01
CA VAL A 613 29.70 -21.24 16.47
C VAL A 613 30.39 -19.86 16.59
N LEU A 614 29.84 -18.81 15.98
CA LEU A 614 30.39 -17.44 15.99
C LEU A 614 29.60 -16.45 16.87
N GLU A 615 28.39 -16.79 17.31
CA GLU A 615 27.55 -15.93 18.16
C GLU A 615 27.89 -16.17 19.65
N THR A 616 28.58 -15.22 20.29
CA THR A 616 28.85 -15.27 21.74
C THR A 616 27.55 -15.18 22.55
N GLU A 617 27.56 -15.67 23.80
CA GLU A 617 26.40 -15.52 24.69
C GLU A 617 26.06 -14.04 24.95
N GLU A 618 27.06 -13.17 25.01
CA GLU A 618 26.88 -11.72 25.09
C GLU A 618 26.16 -11.15 23.85
N PHE A 619 26.49 -11.64 22.65
CA PHE A 619 25.83 -11.25 21.41
C PHE A 619 24.34 -11.60 21.43
N LYS A 620 24.02 -12.83 21.85
CA LYS A 620 22.62 -13.30 21.98
C LYS A 620 21.85 -12.53 23.05
N LEU A 621 22.51 -12.17 24.15
CA LEU A 621 21.92 -11.35 25.20
C LEU A 621 21.56 -9.95 24.70
N VAL A 622 22.44 -9.30 23.93
CA VAL A 622 22.16 -7.97 23.33
C VAL A 622 20.96 -8.04 22.39
N VAL A 623 20.94 -9.04 21.50
CA VAL A 623 19.83 -9.23 20.54
C VAL A 623 18.51 -9.49 21.27
N SER A 624 18.47 -10.42 22.21
CA SER A 624 17.26 -10.77 22.96
C SER A 624 16.76 -9.63 23.86
N THR A 625 17.66 -8.87 24.49
CA THR A 625 17.28 -7.70 25.29
C THR A 625 16.59 -6.65 24.41
N PHE A 626 17.15 -6.38 23.23
CA PHE A 626 16.55 -5.45 22.27
C PHE A 626 15.21 -5.94 21.73
N GLU A 627 15.11 -7.22 21.35
CA GLU A 627 13.87 -7.81 20.83
C GLU A 627 12.76 -7.86 21.90
N ASN A 628 13.09 -7.98 23.19
CA ASN A 628 12.12 -7.91 24.28
C ASN A 628 11.60 -6.47 24.52
N GLU A 629 12.47 -5.47 24.45
CA GLU A 629 12.10 -4.06 24.66
C GLU A 629 11.37 -3.48 23.44
N TYR A 630 11.91 -3.73 22.25
CA TYR A 630 11.40 -3.27 20.95
C TYR A 630 10.94 -4.44 20.08
N ASN A 631 9.96 -5.19 20.60
CA ASN A 631 9.40 -6.34 19.89
C ASN A 631 8.71 -5.92 18.58
N ILE A 632 9.18 -6.48 17.47
CA ILE A 632 8.65 -6.25 16.11
C ILE A 632 7.20 -6.73 15.97
N ASP A 633 6.73 -7.61 16.86
CA ASP A 633 5.33 -8.07 16.90
C ASP A 633 4.34 -6.91 17.01
N LYS A 634 4.73 -5.80 17.66
CA LYS A 634 3.90 -4.58 17.77
C LYS A 634 3.55 -3.95 16.42
N LEU A 635 4.30 -4.27 15.36
CA LEU A 635 4.01 -3.81 14.01
C LEU A 635 2.74 -4.46 13.42
N VAL A 636 2.45 -5.69 13.84
CA VAL A 636 1.43 -6.59 13.25
C VAL A 636 0.27 -6.86 14.22
N ALA A 637 0.50 -6.72 15.52
CA ALA A 637 -0.54 -6.68 16.55
C ALA A 637 -1.48 -5.50 16.30
#